data_AF-A0A7X7ND10-F1
#
_entry.id   AF-A0A7X7ND10-F1
#
_cell.length_a   1.000
_cell.length_b   1.000
_cell.length_c   1.000
_cell.angle_alpha   90.00
_cell.angle_beta   90.00
_cell.angle_gamma   90.00
#
_symmetry.space_group_name_H-M   'P 1'
#
loop_
_entity.id
_entity.type
_entity.pdbx_description
1 polymer ?
#
loop_
_entity_poly.entity_id
_entity_poly.type
_entity_poly.pdbx_seq_one_letter_code
_entity_poly.pdbx_strand_id
1 'polypeptide(L)' 'MSIQTLLDEVEVLKQEYDKFDRGNKSAGTRARKSLQNIKKIAQDLRVEIQESKKSE' A
#
# COMPACT_ATOMS: atom_id res chain seq x y z
N MET A 1 8.71 -11.62 1.04
CA MET A 1 7.40 -11.07 1.46
C MET A 1 6.35 -11.39 0.40
N SER A 2 5.13 -11.82 0.74
CA SER A 2 4.12 -12.14 -0.28
C SER A 2 3.48 -10.86 -0.84
N ILE A 3 3.21 -10.82 -2.15
CA ILE A 3 2.50 -9.71 -2.80
C ILE A 3 1.09 -9.49 -2.24
N GLN A 4 0.53 -10.48 -1.54
CA GLN A 4 -0.80 -10.42 -0.93
C GLN A 4 -0.98 -9.19 -0.04
N THR A 5 0.01 -8.85 0.79
CA THR A 5 -0.08 -7.71 1.72
C THR A 5 -0.22 -6.37 0.98
N LEU A 6 0.39 -6.25 -0.20
CA LEU A 6 0.24 -5.06 -1.05
C LEU A 6 -1.18 -4.96 -1.59
N LEU A 7 -1.76 -6.09 -2.03
CA LEU A 7 -3.12 -6.14 -2.56
C LEU A 7 -4.16 -5.81 -1.48
N ASP A 8 -3.98 -6.33 -0.27
CA ASP A 8 -4.86 -6.06 0.87
C ASP A 8 -4.89 -4.55 1.19
N GLU A 9 -3.72 -3.89 1.20
CA GLU A 9 -3.65 -2.45 1.48
C GLU A 9 -4.27 -1.61 0.34
N VAL A 10 -4.20 -2.09 -0.90
CA VAL A 10 -4.87 -1.45 -2.06
C VAL A 10 -6.39 -1.54 -1.92
N GLU A 11 -6.92 -2.66 -1.44
CA GLU A 11 -8.37 -2.79 -1.21
C GLU A 11 -8.85 -1.86 -0.08
N VAL A 12 -8.06 -1.73 1.00
CA VAL A 12 -8.32 -0.74 2.06
C VAL A 12 -8.31 0.68 1.50
N LEU A 13 -7.31 1.02 0.68
CA LEU A 13 -7.24 2.33 0.02
C LEU A 13 -8.49 2.60 -0.81
N LYS A 14 -8.93 1.63 -1.63
CA LYS A 14 -10.12 1.77 -2.49
C LYS A 14 -11.37 2.09 -1.67
N GLN A 15 -11.58 1.36 -0.57
CA GLN A 15 -12.73 1.57 0.31
C GLN A 15 -12.69 2.92 1.02
N GLU A 16 -11.52 3.33 1.52
CA GLU A 16 -11.37 4.63 2.19
C GLU A 16 -11.44 5.80 1.23
N TYR A 17 -10.97 5.61 -0.01
CA TYR A 17 -11.08 6.61 -1.06
C TYR A 17 -12.53 6.82 -1.50
N ASP A 18 -13.32 5.76 -1.71
CA ASP A 18 -14.76 5.87 -2.02
C ASP A 18 -15.52 6.58 -0.89
N LYS A 19 -15.24 6.26 0.38
CA LYS A 19 -15.81 6.99 1.53
C LYS A 19 -15.40 8.47 1.53
N PHE A 20 -14.14 8.76 1.21
CA PHE A 20 -13.63 10.13 1.14
C PHE A 20 -14.30 10.94 0.04
N ASP A 21 -14.48 10.37 -1.15
CA ASP A 21 -15.13 11.02 -2.30
C ASP A 21 -16.59 11.37 -1.99
N ARG A 22 -17.25 10.55 -1.15
CA ARG A 22 -18.58 10.83 -0.58
C ARG A 22 -18.58 11.85 0.56
N GLY A 23 -17.47 12.57 0.78
CA GLY A 23 -17.36 13.67 1.75
C GLY A 23 -16.86 13.27 3.15
N ASN A 24 -16.52 12.01 3.39
CA ASN A 24 -15.97 11.59 4.69
C ASN A 24 -14.50 12.02 4.86
N LYS A 25 -14.28 13.18 5.48
CA LYS A 25 -12.92 13.74 5.69
C LYS A 25 -11.97 12.81 6.47
N SER A 26 -12.48 12.06 7.45
CA SER A 26 -11.68 11.11 8.23
C SER A 26 -11.21 9.92 7.39
N ALA A 27 -11.99 9.51 6.40
CA ALA A 27 -11.59 8.49 5.43
C ALA A 27 -10.40 8.97 4.57
N GLY A 28 -10.34 10.27 4.27
CA GLY A 28 -9.17 10.87 3.59
C GLY A 28 -7.87 10.72 4.39
N THR A 29 -7.92 10.84 5.71
CA THR A 29 -6.74 10.57 6.57
C THR A 29 -6.32 9.11 6.51
N ARG A 30 -7.28 8.17 6.53
CA ARG A 30 -6.99 6.74 6.42
C ARG A 30 -6.46 6.36 5.03
N ALA A 31 -7.04 6.89 3.96
CA ALA A 31 -6.56 6.71 2.59
C ALA A 31 -5.09 7.17 2.43
N ARG A 32 -4.73 8.33 2.99
CA ARG A 32 -3.32 8.80 2.99
C ARG A 32 -2.40 7.85 3.76
N LYS A 33 -2.86 7.32 4.90
CA LYS A 33 -2.08 6.33 5.66
C LYS A 33 -1.87 5.05 4.83
N SER A 34 -2.90 4.56 4.15
CA SER A 34 -2.77 3.39 3.27
C SER A 34 -1.81 3.63 2.10
N LEU A 35 -1.83 4.82 1.49
CA LEU A 35 -0.84 5.20 0.48
C LEU A 35 0.60 5.16 1.01
N GLN A 36 0.84 5.60 2.25
CA GLN A 36 2.17 5.52 2.86
C GLN A 36 2.59 4.06 3.13
N ASN A 37 1.65 3.22 3.58
CA ASN A 37 1.90 1.79 3.77
C ASN A 37 2.24 1.09 2.44
N ILE A 38 1.46 1.34 1.38
CA ILE A 38 1.70 0.83 0.02
C ILE A 38 3.10 1.21 -0.46
N LYS A 39 3.49 2.48 -0.30
CA LYS A 39 4.84 2.95 -0.67
C LYS A 39 5.93 2.15 0.04
N LYS A 40 5.77 1.90 1.34
CA LYS A 40 6.74 1.13 2.13
C LYS A 40 6.81 -0.32 1.66
N ILE A 41 5.66 -1.00 1.56
CA ILE A 41 5.59 -2.41 1.13
C ILE A 41 6.19 -2.59 -0.26
N ALA A 42 5.86 -1.69 -1.20
CA ALA A 42 6.40 -1.73 -2.56
C ALA A 42 7.93 -1.52 -2.59
N GLN A 43 8.46 -0.64 -1.74
CA GLN A 43 9.90 -0.43 -1.62
C GLN A 43 10.60 -1.67 -1.05
N ASP A 44 10.03 -2.27 -0.01
CA ASP A 44 10.58 -3.47 0.63
C ASP A 44 10.62 -4.64 -0.37
N LEU A 45 9.53 -4.87 -1.12
CA LEU A 45 9.48 -5.86 -2.20
C LEU A 45 10.52 -5.59 -3.29
N ARG A 46 10.71 -4.32 -3.69
CA ARG A 46 11.72 -3.95 -4.68
C ARG A 46 13.13 -4.27 -4.19
N VAL A 47 13.43 -3.98 -2.93
CA VAL A 47 14.74 -4.28 -2.32
C VAL A 47 14.97 -5.79 -2.28
N GLU A 48 13.97 -6.57 -1.84
CA GLU A 48 14.04 -8.04 -1.81
C GLU A 48 14.38 -8.63 -3.19
N ILE A 49 13.72 -8.14 -4.25
CA ILE A 49 14.00 -8.54 -5.65
C ILE A 49 15.43 -8.14 -6.09
N GLN A 50 15.93 -6.98 -5.64
CA GLN A 50 17.28 -6.54 -5.96
C GLN A 50 18.34 -7.38 -5.24
N GLU A 51 18.07 -7.75 -3.99
CA GLU A 51 18.97 -8.58 -3.17
C GLU A 51 19.01 -10.03 -3.66
N SER A 52 17.88 -10.58 -4.13
CA SER A 52 17.87 -11.93 -4.72
C SER A 52 18.77 -12.04 -5.96
N LYS A 53 18.99 -10.93 -6.69
CA LYS A 53 19.91 -10.86 -7.84
C LYS A 53 21.38 -10.68 -7.45
N LYS A 54 21.69 -10.25 -6.22
CA LYS A 54 23.06 -10.05 -5.74
C LYS A 54 23.68 -11.33 -5.16
N SER A 55 22.87 -12.36 -4.96
CA SER A 55 23.29 -13.66 -4.42
C SER A 55 23.56 -14.70 -5.51
N GLU A 56 23.58 -14.28 -6.79
CA GLU A 56 24.07 -15.05 -7.94
C GLU A 56 25.44 -14.51 -8.42
#